data_AF-A0A8C8DU51-F1
#
_entry.id   AF-A0A8C8DU51-F1
#
_cell.length_a   1.000
_cell.length_b   1.000
_cell.length_c   1.000
_cell.angle_alpha   90.00
_cell.angle_beta   90.00
_cell.angle_gamma   90.00
#
_symmetry.space_group_name_H-M   'P 1'
#
loop_
_entity.id
_entity.type
_entity.pdbx_description
1 polymer ?
#
loop_
_entity_poly.entity_id
_entity_poly.type
_entity_poly.pdbx_seq_one_letter_code
_entity_poly.pdbx_strand_id
1 'polypeptide(L)'
;MAAQDAPVCQIISFHDSKTSPDPFFELSPQCLNPTPAPIVIDNGSFQTRAGWATSAAELSSLLLQFRSVAARSRGAARSETQIGNDIPNLEPLRWLLKSQFDRNVVVNFEIQELIFDYIFTHLGINSEGSVKHPIVLTEAPCNPLHCRQMMSELLFECYSVPYVSYGVDGLYSFYHNNAQRKQQPPHTGIILSSGYHCSHILPVINSRLDAVNCKRVNVAGSQASSYLQRLLQLKYPGHLSSITLSRMEELLHEHSYTAVDYHEEMEKWRSPEFYEREVHRMQLSFSGKLPSGCVTAEERQERRAQQLRRLQEINARRREERLQQDQERLDRLLAVQELWEDGLLDQFHRSLVELNMDSAEELQSYIKKLQLAVEQGRQKLLHSDGVEGKTEGLEFEQPMDEGDGVALMDSDFFEDMLPQKSNMAQPSFNMAEYHQLFVGTERLRCPEILFQPSLIGEEQMGLMETLQYVLARYTPEQQEALVSNVFLTGGNIQYPGMKERIERELLAMRPFQSHFKVTMASRPALDAWYGARDWALEHPPGEALEGWISRQDYEEKGGEYLSEHCASNIFIPMKIAKPVPARSAEPSVTAQTSTGASAAITTVTSSLDASSASLSADVTMVTS
;
A
#
# COMPACT_ATOMS: atom_id res chain seq x y z
N MET A 1 3.86 49.06 -26.53
CA MET A 1 2.83 48.26 -25.87
C MET A 1 2.91 46.85 -26.44
N ALA A 2 3.77 46.02 -25.86
CA ALA A 2 3.78 44.59 -26.16
C ALA A 2 2.66 43.97 -25.33
N ALA A 3 1.73 43.29 -25.98
CA ALA A 3 0.75 42.46 -25.29
C ALA A 3 1.53 41.38 -24.53
N GLN A 4 1.52 41.45 -23.21
CA GLN A 4 1.85 40.30 -22.38
C GLN A 4 0.72 39.29 -22.63
N ASP A 5 1.03 38.23 -23.36
CA ASP A 5 0.17 37.05 -23.37
C ASP A 5 -0.02 36.62 -21.92
N ALA A 6 -1.25 36.71 -21.43
CA ALA A 6 -1.60 36.22 -20.10
C ALA A 6 -1.18 34.74 -20.02
N PRO A 7 -0.59 34.28 -18.90
CA PRO A 7 -0.22 32.88 -18.78
C PRO A 7 -1.49 32.04 -18.96
N VAL A 8 -1.53 31.28 -20.05
CA VAL A 8 -2.62 30.35 -20.34
C VAL A 8 -2.58 29.32 -19.23
N CYS A 9 -3.49 29.45 -18.26
CA CYS A 9 -3.52 28.52 -17.16
C CYS A 9 -3.93 27.14 -17.67
N GLN A 10 -2.96 26.23 -17.73
CA GLN A 10 -3.16 24.90 -18.28
C GLN A 10 -3.81 24.02 -17.21
N ILE A 11 -5.07 23.65 -17.44
CA ILE A 11 -5.76 22.64 -16.65
C ILE A 11 -5.29 21.27 -17.14
N ILE A 12 -4.78 20.46 -16.21
CA ILE A 12 -4.19 19.15 -16.49
C ILE A 12 -5.18 18.08 -16.00
N SER A 13 -5.44 17.07 -16.81
CA SER A 13 -6.31 15.95 -16.42
C SER A 13 -5.46 14.75 -16.02
N PHE A 14 -5.92 13.98 -15.02
CA PHE A 14 -5.31 12.69 -14.72
C PHE A 14 -5.52 11.72 -15.88
N HIS A 15 -4.51 10.89 -16.15
CA HIS A 15 -4.60 9.80 -17.12
C HIS A 15 -5.54 8.70 -16.65
N ASP A 16 -5.62 8.46 -15.32
CA ASP A 16 -6.45 7.41 -14.71
C ASP A 16 -6.25 6.08 -15.46
N SER A 17 -4.98 5.71 -15.67
CA SER A 17 -4.58 4.61 -16.55
C SER A 17 -5.35 3.32 -16.23
N LYS A 18 -6.31 3.00 -17.09
CA LYS A 18 -7.01 1.73 -17.07
C LYS A 18 -6.10 0.71 -17.72
N THR A 19 -5.76 -0.32 -16.98
CA THR A 19 -4.99 -1.44 -17.51
C THR A 19 -5.90 -2.35 -18.30
N SER A 20 -5.35 -2.91 -19.39
CA SER A 20 -5.94 -4.05 -20.09
C SER A 20 -5.16 -5.31 -19.71
N PRO A 21 -5.80 -6.48 -19.66
CA PRO A 21 -5.12 -7.76 -19.48
C PRO A 21 -3.90 -7.89 -20.39
N ASP A 22 -2.80 -8.43 -19.87
CA ASP A 22 -1.60 -8.65 -20.67
C ASP A 22 -1.89 -9.69 -21.77
N PRO A 23 -1.23 -9.61 -22.94
CA PRO A 23 -1.42 -10.60 -23.99
C PRO A 23 -0.87 -11.97 -23.56
N PHE A 24 -1.45 -13.03 -24.12
CA PHE A 24 -0.87 -14.38 -24.07
C PHE A 24 0.05 -14.56 -25.29
N PHE A 25 1.30 -14.89 -25.04
CA PHE A 25 2.28 -15.15 -26.08
C PHE A 25 2.34 -16.65 -26.41
N GLU A 26 2.57 -16.98 -27.68
CA GLU A 26 2.89 -18.35 -28.08
C GLU A 26 4.39 -18.61 -27.89
N LEU A 27 4.73 -19.79 -27.38
CA LEU A 27 6.12 -20.15 -27.15
C LEU A 27 6.86 -20.33 -28.48
N SER A 28 7.75 -19.38 -28.80
CA SER A 28 8.52 -19.41 -30.03
C SER A 28 9.52 -20.58 -30.08
N PRO A 29 9.71 -21.26 -31.23
CA PRO A 29 10.74 -22.30 -31.39
C PRO A 29 12.16 -21.81 -31.09
N GLN A 30 12.41 -20.50 -31.18
CA GLN A 30 13.70 -19.88 -30.86
C GLN A 30 13.99 -19.88 -29.35
N CYS A 31 12.95 -19.97 -28.50
CA CYS A 31 13.12 -20.12 -27.05
C CYS A 31 13.47 -21.56 -26.66
N LEU A 32 13.36 -22.53 -27.59
CA LEU A 32 13.56 -23.96 -27.32
C LEU A 32 14.89 -24.50 -27.88
N ASN A 33 15.40 -23.94 -28.98
CA ASN A 33 16.57 -24.43 -29.70
C ASN A 33 17.74 -23.44 -29.65
N PRO A 34 19.01 -23.88 -29.45
CA PRO A 34 19.46 -25.26 -29.24
C PRO A 34 19.29 -25.75 -27.79
N THR A 35 19.15 -24.82 -26.83
CA THR A 35 18.81 -25.08 -25.43
C THR A 35 17.68 -24.15 -25.01
N PRO A 36 16.89 -24.50 -23.97
CA PRO A 36 15.83 -23.63 -23.48
C PRO A 36 16.38 -22.26 -23.05
N ALA A 37 15.86 -21.20 -23.65
CA ALA A 37 16.26 -19.84 -23.35
C ALA A 37 15.91 -19.46 -21.90
N PRO A 38 16.76 -18.70 -21.19
CA PRO A 38 16.43 -18.21 -19.85
C PRO A 38 15.25 -17.24 -19.86
N ILE A 39 14.44 -17.30 -18.81
CA ILE A 39 13.41 -16.31 -18.47
C ILE A 39 14.02 -15.31 -17.49
N VAL A 40 13.88 -14.03 -17.78
CA VAL A 40 14.36 -12.95 -16.90
C VAL A 40 13.16 -12.33 -16.23
N ILE A 41 13.13 -12.39 -14.90
CA ILE A 41 12.09 -11.81 -14.06
C ILE A 41 12.74 -10.77 -13.17
N ASP A 42 12.47 -9.49 -13.48
CA ASP A 42 12.76 -8.41 -12.55
C ASP A 42 11.57 -8.26 -11.59
N ASN A 43 11.74 -8.82 -10.38
CA ASN A 43 10.71 -8.93 -9.35
C ASN A 43 10.65 -7.66 -8.50
N GLY A 44 10.19 -6.56 -9.10
CA GLY A 44 10.04 -5.28 -8.42
C GLY A 44 8.79 -5.22 -7.53
N SER A 45 8.86 -4.47 -6.42
CA SER A 45 7.74 -4.29 -5.48
C SER A 45 6.59 -3.44 -5.99
N PHE A 46 6.87 -2.56 -6.95
CA PHE A 46 5.85 -1.74 -7.61
C PHE A 46 5.33 -2.39 -8.89
N GLN A 47 6.26 -2.85 -9.72
CA GLN A 47 6.00 -3.49 -11.00
C GLN A 47 6.94 -4.68 -11.17
N THR A 48 6.37 -5.79 -11.61
CA THR A 48 7.11 -6.96 -12.06
C THR A 48 7.28 -6.89 -13.57
N ARG A 49 8.47 -7.26 -14.04
CA ARG A 49 8.87 -7.22 -15.45
C ARG A 49 9.39 -8.59 -15.86
N ALA A 50 8.85 -9.16 -16.93
CA ALA A 50 9.26 -10.49 -17.38
C ALA A 50 9.40 -10.59 -18.90
N GLY A 51 10.30 -11.47 -19.34
CA GLY A 51 10.50 -11.79 -20.74
C GLY A 51 11.66 -12.74 -20.95
N TRP A 52 12.07 -12.93 -22.20
CA TRP A 52 13.08 -13.91 -22.57
C TRP A 52 14.48 -13.31 -22.74
N ALA A 53 15.51 -14.05 -22.34
CA ALA A 53 16.88 -13.78 -22.72
C ALA A 53 17.21 -14.48 -24.04
N THR A 54 16.95 -13.79 -25.16
CA THR A 54 17.28 -14.28 -26.50
C THR A 54 18.03 -13.24 -27.32
N SER A 55 18.84 -13.72 -28.27
CA SER A 55 19.50 -12.89 -29.29
C SER A 55 18.56 -12.47 -30.42
N ALA A 56 17.33 -13.01 -30.46
CA ALA A 56 16.33 -12.67 -31.47
C ALA A 56 15.70 -11.30 -31.15
N ALA A 57 15.89 -10.32 -32.03
CA ALA A 57 15.49 -8.93 -31.80
C ALA A 57 14.01 -8.75 -31.40
N GLU A 58 13.11 -9.57 -31.95
CA GLU A 58 11.66 -9.51 -31.66
C GLU A 58 11.29 -10.01 -30.24
N LEU A 59 12.07 -10.94 -29.69
CA LEU A 59 11.86 -11.55 -28.37
C LEU A 59 12.83 -11.01 -27.31
N SER A 60 13.78 -10.18 -27.71
CA SER A 60 14.79 -9.58 -26.84
C SER A 60 14.23 -8.36 -26.09
N SER A 61 13.06 -7.85 -26.46
CA SER A 61 12.36 -6.79 -25.71
C SER A 61 11.57 -7.33 -24.53
N LEU A 62 11.33 -6.46 -23.56
CA LEU A 62 10.45 -6.76 -22.43
C LEU A 62 9.04 -7.12 -22.93
N LEU A 63 8.49 -8.23 -22.46
CA LEU A 63 7.17 -8.73 -22.89
C LEU A 63 6.06 -8.39 -21.91
N LEU A 64 6.32 -8.54 -20.61
CA LEU A 64 5.33 -8.32 -19.55
C LEU A 64 5.81 -7.21 -18.62
N GLN A 65 4.93 -6.26 -18.32
CA GLN A 65 5.12 -5.22 -17.31
C GLN A 65 3.79 -4.90 -16.64
N PHE A 66 3.64 -5.29 -15.38
CA PHE A 66 2.39 -5.16 -14.64
C PHE A 66 2.63 -4.81 -13.16
N ARG A 67 1.61 -4.27 -12.49
CA ARG A 67 1.69 -3.95 -11.05
C ARG A 67 1.80 -5.22 -10.21
N SER A 68 2.70 -5.22 -9.22
CA SER A 68 2.97 -6.38 -8.34
C SER A 68 1.91 -6.56 -7.25
N VAL A 69 0.67 -6.75 -7.67
CA VAL A 69 -0.51 -6.85 -6.80
C VAL A 69 -1.46 -7.94 -7.29
N ALA A 70 -2.15 -8.56 -6.34
CA ALA A 70 -3.23 -9.50 -6.60
C ALA A 70 -4.49 -9.09 -5.82
N ALA A 71 -5.66 -9.34 -6.40
CA ALA A 71 -6.95 -9.16 -5.77
C ALA A 71 -7.76 -10.47 -5.87
N ARG A 72 -8.31 -10.92 -4.74
CA ARG A 72 -9.27 -12.03 -4.73
C ARG A 72 -10.68 -11.48 -4.54
N SER A 73 -11.56 -11.73 -5.50
CA SER A 73 -12.98 -11.36 -5.39
C SER A 73 -13.68 -12.25 -4.35
N ARG A 74 -14.55 -11.65 -3.52
CA ARG A 74 -15.40 -12.39 -2.56
C ARG A 74 -16.78 -12.59 -3.18
N GLY A 75 -17.11 -13.83 -3.59
CA GLY A 75 -18.44 -14.16 -4.12
C GLY A 75 -18.61 -15.66 -4.45
N ALA A 76 -19.85 -16.15 -4.39
CA ALA A 76 -20.21 -17.56 -4.55
C ALA A 76 -20.13 -18.09 -6.02
N ALA A 77 -19.98 -17.19 -7.00
CA ALA A 77 -19.78 -17.53 -8.40
C ALA A 77 -18.31 -17.29 -8.78
N ARG A 78 -17.50 -18.35 -8.72
CA ARG A 78 -16.07 -18.41 -9.10
C ARG A 78 -15.21 -17.27 -8.55
N SER A 79 -14.50 -17.56 -7.47
CA SER A 79 -13.40 -16.74 -6.92
C SER A 79 -12.22 -16.67 -7.91
N GLU A 80 -12.35 -15.94 -9.01
CA GLU A 80 -11.20 -15.66 -9.89
C GLU A 80 -10.27 -14.65 -9.20
N THR A 81 -9.00 -15.02 -9.10
CA THR A 81 -7.93 -14.13 -8.63
C THR A 81 -7.49 -13.29 -9.81
N GLN A 82 -7.51 -11.98 -9.67
CA GLN A 82 -6.99 -11.05 -10.67
C GLN A 82 -5.60 -10.57 -10.26
N ILE A 83 -4.70 -10.47 -11.22
CA ILE A 83 -3.29 -10.19 -10.99
C ILE A 83 -2.86 -9.04 -11.89
N GLY A 84 -2.15 -8.06 -11.34
CA GLY A 84 -1.55 -6.97 -12.11
C GLY A 84 -2.52 -6.29 -13.07
N ASN A 85 -2.24 -6.39 -14.37
CA ASN A 85 -2.98 -5.69 -15.42
C ASN A 85 -4.38 -6.28 -15.69
N ASP A 86 -4.68 -7.49 -15.19
CA ASP A 86 -6.04 -8.06 -15.21
C ASP A 86 -7.02 -7.31 -14.30
N ILE A 87 -6.51 -6.44 -13.42
CA ILE A 87 -7.32 -5.56 -12.58
C ILE A 87 -7.51 -4.24 -13.34
N PRO A 88 -8.65 -4.01 -14.03
CA PRO A 88 -8.80 -2.86 -14.92
C PRO A 88 -8.82 -1.51 -14.19
N ASN A 89 -9.20 -1.52 -12.90
CA ASN A 89 -9.18 -0.36 -12.04
C ASN A 89 -8.83 -0.79 -10.60
N LEU A 90 -7.71 -0.29 -10.10
CA LEU A 90 -7.21 -0.58 -8.75
C LEU A 90 -8.08 0.08 -7.66
N GLU A 91 -8.75 1.21 -7.97
CA GLU A 91 -9.37 2.06 -6.96
C GLU A 91 -10.56 1.42 -6.22
N PRO A 92 -11.51 0.75 -6.88
CA PRO A 92 -12.59 0.06 -6.19
C PRO A 92 -12.09 -1.11 -5.33
N LEU A 93 -10.95 -1.70 -5.69
CA LEU A 93 -10.37 -2.88 -5.05
C LEU A 93 -9.25 -2.53 -4.06
N ARG A 94 -8.95 -1.25 -3.82
CA ARG A 94 -7.80 -0.81 -3.00
C ARG A 94 -7.65 -1.49 -1.64
N TRP A 95 -8.76 -1.86 -1.01
CA TRP A 95 -8.77 -2.55 0.29
C TRP A 95 -8.58 -4.08 0.19
N LEU A 96 -8.73 -4.64 -1.00
CA LEU A 96 -8.57 -6.07 -1.31
C LEU A 96 -7.22 -6.38 -1.98
N LEU A 97 -6.51 -5.35 -2.47
CA LEU A 97 -5.19 -5.51 -3.07
C LEU A 97 -4.21 -6.05 -2.03
N LYS A 98 -3.47 -7.08 -2.42
CA LYS A 98 -2.36 -7.63 -1.66
C LYS A 98 -1.11 -7.70 -2.52
N SER A 99 0.06 -7.51 -1.91
CA SER A 99 1.36 -7.69 -2.55
C SER A 99 2.10 -8.87 -1.94
N GLN A 100 2.98 -9.49 -2.72
CA GLN A 100 3.92 -10.50 -2.25
C GLN A 100 5.00 -9.89 -1.34
N PHE A 101 5.19 -8.58 -1.41
CA PHE A 101 6.26 -7.87 -0.72
C PHE A 101 5.80 -7.28 0.62
N ASP A 102 6.69 -7.39 1.62
CA ASP A 102 6.78 -6.41 2.71
C ASP A 102 7.95 -5.48 2.39
N ARG A 103 7.63 -4.22 2.11
CA ARG A 103 8.54 -3.24 1.51
C ARG A 103 9.17 -3.79 0.23
N ASN A 104 10.43 -4.22 0.26
CA ASN A 104 11.16 -4.73 -0.89
C ASN A 104 11.56 -6.21 -0.76
N VAL A 105 11.08 -6.90 0.28
CA VAL A 105 11.39 -8.32 0.53
C VAL A 105 10.13 -9.14 0.31
N VAL A 106 10.23 -10.24 -0.43
CA VAL A 106 9.11 -11.17 -0.63
C VAL A 106 8.89 -11.95 0.68
N VAL A 107 7.68 -11.86 1.20
CA VAL A 107 7.26 -12.57 2.43
C VAL A 107 6.00 -13.40 2.22
N ASN A 108 5.14 -13.00 1.28
CA ASN A 108 3.91 -13.72 0.98
C ASN A 108 4.10 -14.57 -0.29
N PHE A 109 4.53 -15.82 -0.07
CA PHE A 109 4.81 -16.76 -1.15
C PHE A 109 3.56 -17.30 -1.84
N GLU A 110 2.39 -17.27 -1.20
CA GLU A 110 1.12 -17.61 -1.86
C GLU A 110 0.79 -16.62 -2.98
N ILE A 111 1.10 -15.32 -2.79
CA ILE A 111 0.92 -14.31 -3.84
C ILE A 111 2.06 -14.41 -4.85
N GLN A 112 3.29 -14.68 -4.42
CA GLN A 112 4.42 -14.87 -5.33
C GLN A 112 4.17 -16.03 -6.30
N GLU A 113 3.59 -17.13 -5.84
CA GLU A 113 3.17 -18.26 -6.67
C GLU A 113 2.17 -17.80 -7.74
N LEU A 114 1.12 -17.06 -7.37
CA LEU A 114 0.15 -16.51 -8.32
C LEU A 114 0.83 -15.60 -9.36
N ILE A 115 1.79 -14.77 -8.95
CA ILE A 115 2.55 -13.89 -9.85
C ILE A 115 3.38 -14.72 -10.84
N PHE A 116 3.97 -15.82 -10.40
CA PHE A 116 4.70 -16.73 -11.29
C PHE A 116 3.78 -17.48 -12.25
N ASP A 117 2.65 -18.00 -11.77
CA ASP A 117 1.62 -18.61 -12.62
C ASP A 117 1.17 -17.65 -13.72
N TYR A 118 0.93 -16.38 -13.36
CA TYR A 118 0.61 -15.32 -14.31
C TYR A 118 1.72 -15.14 -15.35
N ILE A 119 2.98 -14.97 -14.91
CA ILE A 119 4.12 -14.80 -15.83
C ILE A 119 4.25 -15.98 -16.79
N PHE A 120 4.29 -17.21 -16.27
CA PHE A 120 4.54 -18.40 -17.09
C PHE A 120 3.41 -18.69 -18.06
N THR A 121 2.15 -18.51 -17.63
CA THR A 121 0.98 -18.66 -18.50
C THR A 121 1.00 -17.63 -19.63
N HIS A 122 1.27 -16.35 -19.31
CA HIS A 122 1.32 -15.29 -20.31
C HIS A 122 2.51 -15.43 -21.26
N LEU A 123 3.64 -16.01 -20.83
CA LEU A 123 4.78 -16.33 -21.70
C LEU A 123 4.57 -17.58 -22.59
N GLY A 124 3.42 -18.25 -22.47
CA GLY A 124 3.07 -19.42 -23.30
C GLY A 124 3.60 -20.76 -22.78
N ILE A 125 3.98 -20.83 -21.50
CA ILE A 125 4.49 -22.04 -20.87
C ILE A 125 3.30 -22.85 -20.35
N ASN A 126 2.85 -23.81 -21.17
CA ASN A 126 1.65 -24.60 -20.88
C ASN A 126 1.95 -25.92 -20.14
N SER A 127 3.17 -26.13 -19.68
CA SER A 127 3.54 -27.32 -18.92
C SER A 127 3.09 -27.19 -17.46
N GLU A 128 2.08 -27.98 -17.09
CA GLU A 128 1.58 -28.02 -15.71
C GLU A 128 2.71 -28.40 -14.73
N GLY A 129 2.94 -27.53 -13.72
CA GLY A 129 3.89 -27.77 -12.63
C GLY A 129 5.36 -27.93 -13.05
N SER A 130 5.71 -27.55 -14.29
CA SER A 130 7.08 -27.67 -14.77
C SER A 130 7.44 -26.52 -15.71
N VAL A 131 8.53 -25.81 -15.42
CA VAL A 131 9.08 -24.76 -16.26
C VAL A 131 10.46 -25.22 -16.73
N LYS A 132 10.55 -25.66 -17.99
CA LYS A 132 11.79 -26.23 -18.56
C LYS A 132 12.84 -25.18 -18.96
N HIS A 133 12.73 -23.98 -18.43
CA HIS A 133 13.58 -22.84 -18.76
C HIS A 133 14.36 -22.37 -17.53
N PRO A 134 15.66 -22.04 -17.68
CA PRO A 134 16.42 -21.36 -16.64
C PRO A 134 15.76 -20.04 -16.24
N ILE A 135 15.88 -19.63 -14.97
CA ILE A 135 15.31 -18.37 -14.49
C ILE A 135 16.39 -17.46 -13.92
N VAL A 136 16.47 -16.23 -14.40
CA VAL A 136 17.20 -15.14 -13.75
C VAL A 136 16.19 -14.28 -13.00
N LEU A 137 16.33 -14.20 -11.68
CA LEU A 137 15.41 -13.49 -10.80
C LEU A 137 16.12 -12.36 -10.05
N THR A 138 15.57 -11.15 -10.09
CA THR A 138 16.09 -10.07 -9.25
C THR A 138 15.65 -10.24 -7.78
N GLU A 139 16.55 -9.91 -6.85
CA GLU A 139 16.29 -9.88 -5.41
C GLU A 139 16.82 -8.60 -4.76
N ALA A 140 16.36 -8.32 -3.54
CA ALA A 140 16.82 -7.18 -2.77
C ALA A 140 18.30 -7.31 -2.36
N PRO A 141 19.04 -6.20 -2.21
CA PRO A 141 20.33 -6.21 -1.50
C PRO A 141 20.15 -6.75 -0.08
N CYS A 142 21.03 -7.66 0.33
CA CYS A 142 20.94 -8.33 1.64
C CYS A 142 19.59 -9.04 1.86
N ASN A 143 19.07 -9.71 0.82
CA ASN A 143 17.84 -10.50 0.92
C ASN A 143 17.94 -11.53 2.06
N PRO A 144 16.96 -11.60 2.99
CA PRO A 144 16.98 -12.58 4.06
C PRO A 144 17.11 -14.01 3.51
N LEU A 145 17.97 -14.80 4.15
CA LEU A 145 18.26 -16.14 3.67
C LEU A 145 17.02 -17.04 3.67
N HIS A 146 16.15 -16.91 4.67
CA HIS A 146 14.89 -17.64 4.70
C HIS A 146 13.98 -17.29 3.49
N CYS A 147 13.89 -16.01 3.11
CA CYS A 147 13.13 -15.61 1.93
C CYS A 147 13.73 -16.22 0.65
N ARG A 148 15.06 -16.25 0.52
CA ARG A 148 15.71 -16.92 -0.62
C ARG A 148 15.44 -18.43 -0.61
N GLN A 149 15.52 -19.09 0.54
CA GLN A 149 15.23 -20.51 0.68
C GLN A 149 13.80 -20.83 0.23
N MET A 150 12.80 -20.09 0.72
CA MET A 150 11.41 -20.25 0.31
C MET A 150 11.22 -19.99 -1.19
N MET A 151 11.96 -19.04 -1.77
CA MET A 151 11.95 -18.77 -3.20
C MET A 151 12.55 -19.93 -4.00
N SER A 152 13.69 -20.47 -3.56
CA SER A 152 14.33 -21.64 -4.18
C SER A 152 13.41 -22.87 -4.11
N GLU A 153 12.79 -23.12 -2.95
CA GLU A 153 11.83 -24.20 -2.74
C GLU A 153 10.65 -24.08 -3.70
N LEU A 154 10.03 -22.88 -3.79
CA LEU A 154 8.95 -22.62 -4.73
C LEU A 154 9.37 -22.93 -6.17
N LEU A 155 10.53 -22.44 -6.62
CA LEU A 155 11.00 -22.62 -7.99
C LEU A 155 11.39 -24.07 -8.32
N PHE A 156 12.14 -24.75 -7.45
CA PHE A 156 12.64 -26.11 -7.71
C PHE A 156 11.60 -27.20 -7.40
N GLU A 157 10.82 -27.08 -6.34
CA GLU A 157 9.85 -28.10 -5.95
C GLU A 157 8.53 -27.93 -6.70
N CYS A 158 7.96 -26.72 -6.74
CA CYS A 158 6.65 -26.49 -7.36
C CYS A 158 6.74 -26.33 -8.88
N TYR A 159 7.77 -25.65 -9.39
CA TYR A 159 7.93 -25.40 -10.83
C TYR A 159 9.00 -26.28 -11.50
N SER A 160 9.74 -27.09 -10.75
CA SER A 160 10.76 -28.00 -11.31
C SER A 160 11.71 -27.33 -12.31
N VAL A 161 12.12 -26.10 -12.02
CA VAL A 161 13.01 -25.34 -12.90
C VAL A 161 14.39 -26.00 -12.96
N PRO A 162 15.08 -25.99 -14.12
CA PRO A 162 16.38 -26.64 -14.25
C PRO A 162 17.51 -25.85 -13.55
N TYR A 163 17.47 -24.51 -13.67
CA TYR A 163 18.49 -23.62 -13.13
C TYR A 163 17.86 -22.30 -12.66
N VAL A 164 18.39 -21.73 -11.58
CA VAL A 164 18.04 -20.39 -11.10
C VAL A 164 19.31 -19.57 -10.86
N SER A 165 19.27 -18.28 -11.21
CA SER A 165 20.26 -17.29 -10.82
C SER A 165 19.59 -16.11 -10.14
N TYR A 166 20.18 -15.65 -9.03
CA TYR A 166 19.71 -14.49 -8.27
C TYR A 166 20.65 -13.31 -8.44
N GLY A 167 20.12 -12.10 -8.61
CA GLY A 167 20.95 -10.90 -8.67
C GLY A 167 20.23 -9.63 -8.23
N VAL A 168 21.00 -8.59 -7.91
CA VAL A 168 20.48 -7.30 -7.48
C VAL A 168 20.23 -6.42 -8.71
N ASP A 169 19.01 -5.89 -8.79
CA ASP A 169 18.52 -5.00 -9.86
C ASP A 169 19.48 -3.83 -10.19
N GLY A 170 19.95 -3.12 -9.17
CA GLY A 170 20.86 -1.99 -9.32
C GLY A 170 22.23 -2.39 -9.88
N LEU A 171 22.71 -3.60 -9.58
CA LEU A 171 23.96 -4.12 -10.11
C LEU A 171 23.82 -4.50 -11.59
N TYR A 172 22.73 -5.17 -11.96
CA TYR A 172 22.44 -5.46 -13.36
C TYR A 172 22.38 -4.17 -14.21
N SER A 173 21.66 -3.15 -13.73
CA SER A 173 21.59 -1.84 -14.40
C SER A 173 22.96 -1.18 -14.55
N PHE A 174 23.82 -1.26 -13.52
CA PHE A 174 25.17 -0.71 -13.54
C PHE A 174 26.07 -1.37 -14.58
N TYR A 175 26.11 -2.70 -14.61
CA TYR A 175 26.93 -3.44 -15.58
C TYR A 175 26.45 -3.23 -17.00
N HIS A 176 25.12 -3.26 -17.23
CA HIS A 176 24.52 -2.94 -18.54
C HIS A 176 24.98 -1.58 -19.07
N ASN A 177 24.88 -0.54 -18.24
CA ASN A 177 25.25 0.81 -18.65
C ASN A 177 26.77 0.99 -18.81
N ASN A 178 27.61 0.29 -18.04
CA ASN A 178 29.06 0.32 -18.25
C ASN A 178 29.48 -0.38 -19.54
N ALA A 179 28.85 -1.52 -19.86
CA ALA A 179 29.07 -2.25 -21.10
C ALA A 179 28.68 -1.41 -22.33
N GLN A 180 27.51 -0.77 -22.30
CA GLN A 180 27.09 0.15 -23.36
C GLN A 180 28.06 1.32 -23.57
N ARG A 181 28.65 1.83 -22.48
CA ARG A 181 29.66 2.89 -22.50
C ARG A 181 31.07 2.38 -22.89
N LYS A 182 31.22 1.10 -23.20
CA LYS A 182 32.50 0.44 -23.54
C LYS A 182 33.59 0.67 -22.50
N GLN A 183 33.19 0.79 -21.23
CA GLN A 183 34.16 0.86 -20.14
C GLN A 183 34.80 -0.52 -19.98
N GLN A 184 36.12 -0.55 -19.83
CA GLN A 184 36.84 -1.81 -19.61
C GLN A 184 36.62 -2.29 -18.17
N PRO A 185 36.38 -3.59 -17.94
CA PRO A 185 36.42 -4.16 -16.60
C PRO A 185 37.86 -4.16 -16.04
N PRO A 186 38.03 -4.21 -14.71
CA PRO A 186 36.98 -4.34 -13.70
C PRO A 186 36.34 -2.97 -13.37
N HIS A 187 35.03 -2.98 -13.10
CA HIS A 187 34.27 -1.77 -12.84
C HIS A 187 34.35 -1.36 -11.37
N THR A 188 34.69 -0.10 -11.12
CA THR A 188 34.63 0.49 -9.79
C THR A 188 33.74 1.72 -9.86
N GLY A 189 32.86 1.88 -8.88
CA GLY A 189 31.87 2.95 -8.86
C GLY A 189 30.93 2.84 -7.67
N ILE A 190 30.03 3.81 -7.53
CA ILE A 190 29.00 3.78 -6.48
C ILE A 190 27.63 3.98 -7.10
N ILE A 191 26.71 3.08 -6.76
CA ILE A 191 25.36 3.08 -7.31
C ILE A 191 24.42 3.71 -6.29
N LEU A 192 23.65 4.71 -6.74
CA LEU A 192 22.50 5.25 -6.04
C LEU A 192 21.25 4.70 -6.73
N SER A 193 20.63 3.71 -6.11
CA SER A 193 19.40 3.07 -6.60
C SER A 193 18.21 3.54 -5.78
N SER A 194 17.18 4.13 -6.40
CA SER A 194 15.94 4.51 -5.70
C SER A 194 14.74 3.74 -6.26
N GLY A 195 14.35 2.67 -5.55
CA GLY A 195 13.21 1.80 -5.88
C GLY A 195 11.91 2.32 -5.26
N TYR A 196 10.85 1.51 -5.18
CA TYR A 196 9.55 1.99 -4.69
C TYR A 196 9.49 2.18 -3.17
N HIS A 197 9.99 1.24 -2.37
CA HIS A 197 9.92 1.34 -0.90
C HIS A 197 11.21 1.78 -0.21
N CYS A 198 12.35 1.65 -0.88
CA CYS A 198 13.65 1.98 -0.31
C CYS A 198 14.64 2.41 -1.39
N SER A 199 15.63 3.16 -0.94
CA SER A 199 16.79 3.58 -1.71
C SER A 199 18.05 2.90 -1.19
N HIS A 200 19.00 2.59 -2.05
CA HIS A 200 20.22 1.88 -1.73
C HIS A 200 21.45 2.63 -2.24
N ILE A 201 22.50 2.62 -1.43
CA ILE A 201 23.84 3.06 -1.80
C ILE A 201 24.70 1.79 -1.87
N LEU A 202 25.10 1.41 -3.09
CA LEU A 202 25.82 0.17 -3.37
C LEU A 202 27.21 0.49 -3.93
N PRO A 203 28.26 0.49 -3.10
CA PRO A 203 29.63 0.62 -3.58
C PRO A 203 30.09 -0.66 -4.28
N VAL A 204 30.67 -0.51 -5.47
CA VAL A 204 31.24 -1.59 -6.28
C VAL A 204 32.72 -1.34 -6.47
N ILE A 205 33.54 -2.33 -6.11
CA ILE A 205 34.99 -2.29 -6.26
C ILE A 205 35.41 -3.53 -7.03
N ASN A 206 36.15 -3.32 -8.12
CA ASN A 206 36.66 -4.39 -8.97
C ASN A 206 35.56 -5.38 -9.45
N SER A 207 34.43 -4.86 -9.93
CA SER A 207 33.25 -5.64 -10.38
C SER A 207 32.62 -6.52 -9.30
N ARG A 208 32.80 -6.18 -8.03
CA ARG A 208 32.15 -6.85 -6.89
C ARG A 208 31.53 -5.84 -5.95
N LEU A 209 30.35 -6.17 -5.43
CA LEU A 209 29.67 -5.38 -4.41
C LEU A 209 30.45 -5.42 -3.10
N ASP A 210 30.73 -4.26 -2.49
CA ASP A 210 31.16 -4.21 -1.09
C ASP A 210 29.91 -4.21 -0.19
N ALA A 211 29.49 -5.41 0.21
CA ALA A 211 28.32 -5.60 1.06
C ALA A 211 28.46 -4.99 2.46
N VAL A 212 29.68 -4.84 3.00
CA VAL A 212 29.91 -4.29 4.35
C VAL A 212 29.54 -2.81 4.41
N ASN A 213 29.83 -2.09 3.34
CA ASN A 213 29.61 -0.65 3.25
C ASN A 213 28.34 -0.27 2.49
N CYS A 214 27.54 -1.24 2.03
CA CYS A 214 26.19 -0.99 1.52
C CYS A 214 25.31 -0.31 2.57
N LYS A 215 24.45 0.60 2.12
CA LYS A 215 23.45 1.26 2.97
C LYS A 215 22.10 1.27 2.29
N ARG A 216 21.06 1.15 3.13
CA ARG A 216 19.65 1.22 2.75
C ARG A 216 19.01 2.38 3.49
N VAL A 217 18.26 3.19 2.77
CA VAL A 217 17.40 4.25 3.28
C VAL A 217 15.95 3.83 3.04
N ASN A 218 15.13 3.85 4.09
CA ASN A 218 13.72 3.39 4.06
C ASN A 218 12.75 4.46 3.52
N VAL A 219 13.25 5.35 2.67
CA VAL A 219 12.48 6.41 2.03
C VAL A 219 12.69 6.31 0.52
N ALA A 220 11.58 6.19 -0.19
CA ALA A 220 11.53 6.26 -1.65
C ALA A 220 10.11 6.64 -2.15
N GLY A 221 9.73 6.17 -3.34
CA GLY A 221 8.51 6.59 -4.04
C GLY A 221 7.20 6.30 -3.30
N SER A 222 7.11 5.20 -2.54
CA SER A 222 5.91 4.83 -1.78
C SER A 222 5.64 5.83 -0.65
N GLN A 223 6.69 6.24 0.07
CA GLN A 223 6.59 7.28 1.10
C GLN A 223 6.29 8.63 0.47
N ALA A 224 6.92 8.98 -0.67
CA ALA A 224 6.63 10.22 -1.38
C ALA A 224 5.18 10.31 -1.84
N SER A 225 4.63 9.23 -2.40
CA SER A 225 3.25 9.14 -2.88
C SER A 225 2.25 9.25 -1.74
N SER A 226 2.50 8.54 -0.65
CA SER A 226 1.68 8.60 0.57
C SER A 226 1.72 9.98 1.22
N TYR A 227 2.90 10.62 1.21
CA TYR A 227 3.06 11.96 1.76
C TYR A 227 2.31 13.00 0.92
N LEU A 228 2.47 12.98 -0.40
CA LEU A 228 1.72 13.85 -1.30
C LEU A 228 0.20 13.66 -1.13
N GLN A 229 -0.26 12.40 -1.05
CA GLN A 229 -1.66 12.09 -0.83
C GLN A 229 -2.18 12.76 0.44
N ARG A 230 -1.48 12.60 1.56
CA ARG A 230 -1.87 13.19 2.85
C ARG A 230 -1.86 14.71 2.80
N LEU A 231 -0.86 15.33 2.17
CA LEU A 231 -0.81 16.79 2.02
C LEU A 231 -2.02 17.32 1.24
N LEU A 232 -2.35 16.71 0.10
CA LEU A 232 -3.48 17.15 -0.72
C LEU A 232 -4.83 16.83 -0.06
N GLN A 233 -4.95 15.70 0.65
CA GLN A 233 -6.15 15.37 1.42
C GLN A 233 -6.42 16.37 2.55
N LEU A 234 -5.37 16.83 3.24
CA LEU A 234 -5.48 17.88 4.26
C LEU A 234 -5.86 19.23 3.64
N LYS A 235 -5.32 19.54 2.46
CA LYS A 235 -5.63 20.78 1.71
C LYS A 235 -7.05 20.77 1.12
N TYR A 236 -7.55 19.60 0.72
CA TYR A 236 -8.84 19.42 0.03
C TYR A 236 -9.69 18.31 0.68
N PRO A 237 -10.24 18.53 1.88
CA PRO A 237 -11.01 17.51 2.61
C PRO A 237 -12.32 17.10 1.92
N GLY A 238 -12.86 17.92 1.02
CA GLY A 238 -14.03 17.55 0.21
C GLY A 238 -13.76 16.48 -0.85
N HIS A 239 -12.49 16.21 -1.15
CA HIS A 239 -12.05 15.36 -2.26
C HIS A 239 -11.26 14.13 -1.81
N LEU A 240 -11.33 13.74 -0.53
CA LEU A 240 -10.55 12.62 0.03
C LEU A 240 -10.63 11.33 -0.81
N SER A 241 -11.84 10.96 -1.24
CA SER A 241 -12.09 9.76 -2.06
C SER A 241 -11.51 9.84 -3.48
N SER A 242 -11.31 11.05 -3.99
CA SER A 242 -10.79 11.30 -5.33
C SER A 242 -9.27 11.48 -5.35
N ILE A 243 -8.65 11.76 -4.20
CA ILE A 243 -7.19 11.86 -4.02
C ILE A 243 -6.65 10.48 -3.65
N THR A 244 -6.48 9.65 -4.67
CA THR A 244 -6.08 8.25 -4.54
C THR A 244 -4.57 8.06 -4.71
N LEU A 245 -4.00 6.98 -4.19
CA LEU A 245 -2.56 6.73 -4.27
C LEU A 245 -2.07 6.64 -5.72
N SER A 246 -2.80 5.97 -6.61
CA SER A 246 -2.39 5.83 -8.01
C SER A 246 -2.32 7.18 -8.74
N ARG A 247 -3.26 8.09 -8.48
CA ARG A 247 -3.18 9.48 -8.99
C ARG A 247 -2.01 10.27 -8.42
N MET A 248 -1.65 10.03 -7.16
CA MET A 248 -0.50 10.71 -6.55
C MET A 248 0.82 10.18 -7.11
N GLU A 249 0.90 8.88 -7.39
CA GLU A 249 2.05 8.27 -8.09
C GLU A 249 2.22 8.90 -9.48
N GLU A 250 1.13 9.07 -10.25
CA GLU A 250 1.13 9.76 -11.55
C GLU A 250 1.60 11.23 -11.41
N LEU A 251 1.01 11.98 -10.48
CA LEU A 251 1.37 13.38 -10.22
C LEU A 251 2.86 13.53 -9.82
N LEU A 252 3.39 12.60 -9.03
CA LEU A 252 4.81 12.61 -8.69
C LEU A 252 5.69 12.37 -9.90
N HIS A 253 5.39 11.37 -10.72
CA HIS A 253 6.26 11.02 -11.84
C HIS A 253 6.17 12.00 -13.01
N GLU A 254 5.01 12.60 -13.27
CA GLU A 254 4.80 13.44 -14.46
C GLU A 254 4.85 14.95 -14.17
N HIS A 255 4.59 15.34 -12.93
CA HIS A 255 4.43 16.76 -12.58
C HIS A 255 5.34 17.23 -11.46
N SER A 256 6.10 16.35 -10.80
CA SER A 256 7.01 16.74 -9.73
C SER A 256 8.47 16.76 -10.20
N TYR A 257 9.33 17.45 -9.44
CA TYR A 257 10.74 17.61 -9.80
C TYR A 257 11.61 17.75 -8.54
N THR A 258 12.90 17.48 -8.68
CA THR A 258 13.88 17.69 -7.61
C THR A 258 14.51 19.06 -7.78
N ALA A 259 14.33 19.92 -6.79
CA ALA A 259 14.96 21.23 -6.78
C ALA A 259 16.48 21.08 -6.65
N VAL A 260 17.24 21.75 -7.53
CA VAL A 260 18.69 21.79 -7.43
C VAL A 260 19.08 22.48 -6.13
N ASP A 261 18.60 23.70 -5.87
CA ASP A 261 18.66 24.35 -4.54
C ASP A 261 17.26 24.45 -3.94
N TYR A 262 17.00 23.67 -2.89
CA TYR A 262 15.69 23.66 -2.24
C TYR A 262 15.31 25.01 -1.63
N HIS A 263 16.24 25.70 -0.96
CA HIS A 263 15.94 26.96 -0.28
C HIS A 263 15.73 28.11 -1.26
N GLU A 264 16.58 28.21 -2.28
CA GLU A 264 16.43 29.21 -3.33
C GLU A 264 15.12 29.02 -4.11
N GLU A 265 14.78 27.77 -4.44
CA GLU A 265 13.55 27.45 -5.15
C GLU A 265 12.33 27.83 -4.31
N MET A 266 12.33 27.49 -3.01
CA MET A 266 11.26 27.88 -2.08
C MET A 266 11.08 29.40 -1.98
N GLU A 267 12.14 30.19 -2.14
CA GLU A 267 12.05 31.65 -2.15
C GLU A 267 11.30 32.16 -3.40
N LYS A 268 11.52 31.53 -4.56
CA LYS A 268 10.79 31.86 -5.80
C LYS A 268 9.30 31.61 -5.64
N TRP A 269 8.92 30.50 -5.00
CA TRP A 269 7.52 30.14 -4.73
C TRP A 269 6.77 31.12 -3.81
N ARG A 270 7.45 32.07 -3.16
CA ARG A 270 6.81 33.15 -2.38
C ARG A 270 6.25 34.27 -3.26
N SER A 271 6.76 34.43 -4.48
CA SER A 271 6.25 35.44 -5.43
C SER A 271 4.88 35.02 -5.97
N PRO A 272 3.86 35.88 -5.91
CA PRO A 272 2.55 35.61 -6.51
C PRO A 272 2.64 35.34 -8.02
N GLU A 273 3.48 36.09 -8.73
CA GLU A 273 3.67 35.96 -10.18
C GLU A 273 4.31 34.62 -10.55
N PHE A 274 5.23 34.13 -9.72
CA PHE A 274 5.82 32.80 -9.87
C PHE A 274 4.79 31.71 -9.57
N TYR A 275 4.03 31.86 -8.47
CA TYR A 275 2.99 30.89 -8.10
C TYR A 275 1.94 30.74 -9.20
N GLU A 276 1.39 31.84 -9.73
CA GLU A 276 0.35 31.79 -10.77
C GLU A 276 0.82 31.13 -12.06
N ARG A 277 2.11 31.25 -12.39
CA ARG A 277 2.71 30.66 -13.58
C ARG A 277 3.04 29.17 -13.40
N GLU A 278 3.56 28.79 -12.24
CA GLU A 278 4.13 27.44 -12.02
C GLU A 278 3.15 26.46 -11.32
N VAL A 279 2.05 26.95 -10.75
CA VAL A 279 1.06 26.07 -10.10
C VAL A 279 0.37 25.17 -11.13
N HIS A 280 0.34 23.88 -10.86
CA HIS A 280 -0.41 22.92 -11.67
C HIS A 280 -1.85 22.85 -11.18
N ARG A 281 -2.82 22.99 -12.10
CA ARG A 281 -4.24 22.80 -11.80
C ARG A 281 -4.69 21.42 -12.29
N MET A 282 -4.69 20.45 -11.39
CA MET A 282 -5.07 19.07 -11.68
C MET A 282 -6.59 18.91 -11.57
N GLN A 283 -7.25 18.55 -12.66
CA GLN A 283 -8.69 18.36 -12.73
C GLN A 283 -9.08 16.96 -12.26
N LEU A 284 -9.85 16.89 -11.17
CA LEU A 284 -10.52 15.66 -10.77
C LEU A 284 -11.79 15.45 -11.59
N SER A 285 -12.19 14.20 -11.73
CA SER A 285 -13.49 13.84 -12.28
C SER A 285 -14.61 14.37 -11.40
N PHE A 286 -15.62 14.97 -12.01
CA PHE A 286 -16.81 15.45 -11.33
C PHE A 286 -18.06 15.07 -12.12
N SER A 287 -19.15 14.82 -11.41
CA SER A 287 -20.47 14.71 -12.04
C SER A 287 -21.16 16.07 -11.96
N GLY A 288 -21.92 16.47 -12.99
CA GLY A 288 -22.68 17.75 -12.99
C GLY A 288 -23.78 17.85 -11.93
N LYS A 289 -23.92 16.85 -11.04
CA LYS A 289 -24.82 16.90 -9.89
C LYS A 289 -24.11 17.64 -8.76
N LEU A 290 -24.75 18.64 -8.17
CA LEU A 290 -24.17 19.39 -7.06
C LEU A 290 -23.74 18.44 -5.91
N PRO A 291 -22.53 18.62 -5.32
CA PRO A 291 -22.08 17.83 -4.20
C PRO A 291 -23.14 17.89 -3.10
N SER A 292 -23.45 16.74 -2.50
CA SER A 292 -24.49 16.60 -1.45
C SER A 292 -24.20 17.40 -0.16
N GLY A 293 -23.12 18.19 -0.13
CA GLY A 293 -22.80 19.14 0.93
C GLY A 293 -23.33 20.56 0.71
N CYS A 294 -23.70 20.95 -0.52
CA CYS A 294 -24.27 22.27 -0.83
C CYS A 294 -25.82 22.23 -0.90
N VAL A 295 -26.41 21.33 -0.13
CA VAL A 295 -27.85 21.34 0.15
C VAL A 295 -28.04 22.41 1.22
N THR A 296 -28.76 23.48 0.88
CA THR A 296 -29.08 24.58 1.81
C THR A 296 -29.68 24.01 3.10
N ALA A 297 -29.57 24.72 4.22
CA ALA A 297 -30.11 24.26 5.51
C ALA A 297 -31.60 23.87 5.40
N GLU A 298 -32.36 24.59 4.58
CA GLU A 298 -33.76 24.29 4.23
C GLU A 298 -33.93 22.92 3.56
N GLU A 299 -33.12 22.62 2.57
CA GLU A 299 -33.25 21.44 1.73
C GLU A 299 -32.79 20.17 2.49
N ARG A 300 -31.92 20.34 3.50
CA ARG A 300 -31.51 19.30 4.46
C ARG A 300 -32.60 19.03 5.50
N GLN A 301 -33.28 20.08 5.98
CA GLN A 301 -34.43 20.00 6.87
C GLN A 301 -35.63 19.36 6.17
N GLU A 302 -35.83 19.66 4.89
CA GLU A 302 -36.91 19.09 4.07
C GLU A 302 -36.71 17.59 3.81
N ARG A 303 -35.48 17.15 3.51
CA ARG A 303 -35.18 15.70 3.38
C ARG A 303 -35.38 14.94 4.69
N ARG A 304 -34.95 15.52 5.82
CA ARG A 304 -35.21 14.94 7.15
C ARG A 304 -36.71 14.86 7.44
N ALA A 305 -37.47 15.91 7.12
CA ALA A 305 -38.93 15.93 7.25
C ALA A 305 -39.61 14.88 6.36
N GLN A 306 -39.15 14.70 5.11
CA GLN A 306 -39.69 13.69 4.20
C GLN A 306 -39.38 12.26 4.67
N GLN A 307 -38.17 12.00 5.18
CA GLN A 307 -37.83 10.70 5.77
C GLN A 307 -38.65 10.41 7.02
N LEU A 308 -38.85 11.41 7.89
CA LEU A 308 -39.67 11.28 9.09
C LEU A 308 -41.13 10.98 8.74
N ARG A 309 -41.69 11.67 7.72
CA ARG A 309 -43.06 11.41 7.22
C ARG A 309 -43.22 10.00 6.67
N ARG A 310 -42.28 9.51 5.86
CA ARG A 310 -42.31 8.13 5.35
C ARG A 310 -42.26 7.10 6.47
N LEU A 311 -41.44 7.36 7.50
CA LEU A 311 -41.36 6.47 8.66
C LEU A 311 -42.65 6.49 9.49
N GLN A 312 -43.27 7.66 9.66
CA GLN A 312 -44.57 7.80 10.32
C GLN A 312 -45.69 7.08 9.55
N GLU A 313 -45.69 7.16 8.21
CA GLU A 313 -46.65 6.49 7.33
C GLU A 313 -46.50 4.96 7.39
N ILE A 314 -45.27 4.45 7.35
CA ILE A 314 -44.99 3.01 7.53
C ILE A 314 -45.44 2.52 8.91
N ASN A 315 -45.19 3.30 9.97
CA ASN A 315 -45.60 2.94 11.32
C ASN A 315 -47.12 3.04 11.51
N ALA A 316 -47.79 4.01 10.88
CA ALA A 316 -49.25 4.13 10.88
C ALA A 316 -49.89 2.93 10.20
N ARG A 317 -49.41 2.57 9.00
CA ARG A 317 -49.88 1.39 8.26
C ARG A 317 -49.69 0.09 9.05
N ARG A 318 -48.54 -0.10 9.70
CA ARG A 318 -48.31 -1.27 10.57
C ARG A 318 -49.26 -1.33 11.77
N ARG A 319 -49.66 -0.17 12.33
CA ARG A 319 -50.65 -0.12 13.42
C ARG A 319 -52.04 -0.49 12.94
N GLU A 320 -52.42 -0.02 11.76
CA GLU A 320 -53.70 -0.34 11.11
C GLU A 320 -53.78 -1.84 10.76
N GLU A 321 -52.73 -2.41 10.16
CA GLU A 321 -52.65 -3.84 9.84
C GLU A 321 -52.74 -4.72 11.11
N ARG A 322 -52.11 -4.31 12.22
CA ARG A 322 -52.23 -5.02 13.51
C ARG A 322 -53.65 -4.94 14.08
N LEU A 323 -54.27 -3.76 14.03
CA LEU A 323 -55.65 -3.58 14.48
C LEU A 323 -56.61 -4.48 13.68
N GLN A 324 -56.40 -4.57 12.37
CA GLN A 324 -57.20 -5.42 11.49
C GLN A 324 -57.04 -6.91 11.84
N GLN A 325 -55.82 -7.37 12.09
CA GLN A 325 -55.56 -8.74 12.53
C GLN A 325 -56.20 -9.06 13.88
N ASP A 326 -56.11 -8.13 14.84
CA ASP A 326 -56.73 -8.28 16.15
C ASP A 326 -58.26 -8.31 16.04
N GLN A 327 -58.85 -7.51 15.15
CA GLN A 327 -60.29 -7.52 14.86
C GLN A 327 -60.74 -8.86 14.24
N GLU A 328 -60.05 -9.34 13.20
CA GLU A 328 -60.38 -10.63 12.57
C GLU A 328 -60.28 -11.79 13.57
N ARG A 329 -59.28 -11.74 14.46
CA ARG A 329 -59.11 -12.73 15.51
C ARG A 329 -60.24 -12.66 16.54
N LEU A 330 -60.67 -11.45 16.91
CA LEU A 330 -61.81 -11.25 17.79
C LEU A 330 -63.09 -11.82 17.18
N ASP A 331 -63.36 -11.55 15.91
CA ASP A 331 -64.55 -12.05 15.20
C ASP A 331 -64.57 -13.58 15.17
N ARG A 332 -63.42 -14.23 14.94
CA ARG A 332 -63.31 -15.70 15.00
C ARG A 332 -63.64 -16.25 16.39
N LEU A 333 -63.17 -15.58 17.46
CA LEU A 333 -63.42 -16.03 18.83
C LEU A 333 -64.88 -15.83 19.24
N LEU A 334 -65.50 -14.73 18.79
CA LEU A 334 -66.93 -14.48 18.99
C LEU A 334 -67.78 -15.52 18.27
N ALA A 335 -67.43 -15.92 17.05
CA ALA A 335 -68.11 -17.01 16.35
C ALA A 335 -68.03 -18.35 17.12
N VAL A 336 -66.91 -18.62 17.79
CA VAL A 336 -66.79 -19.81 18.66
C VAL A 336 -67.64 -19.65 19.93
N GLN A 337 -67.75 -18.44 20.49
CA GLN A 337 -68.65 -18.17 21.61
C GLN A 337 -70.13 -18.38 21.21
N GLU A 338 -70.54 -17.95 20.02
CA GLU A 338 -71.91 -18.17 19.51
C GLU A 338 -72.25 -19.66 19.43
N LEU A 339 -71.32 -20.52 19.01
CA LEU A 339 -71.54 -21.98 19.00
C LEU A 339 -71.83 -22.56 20.39
N TRP A 340 -71.26 -21.96 21.44
CA TRP A 340 -71.55 -22.33 22.83
C TRP A 340 -72.92 -21.82 23.27
N GLU A 341 -73.27 -20.58 22.92
CA GLU A 341 -74.57 -19.96 23.23
C GLU A 341 -75.74 -20.69 22.54
N ASP A 342 -75.53 -21.17 21.31
CA ASP A 342 -76.49 -21.95 20.52
C ASP A 342 -76.60 -23.43 20.95
N GLY A 343 -75.80 -23.87 21.93
CA GLY A 343 -75.84 -25.22 22.48
C GLY A 343 -75.17 -26.31 21.61
N LEU A 344 -74.36 -25.93 20.61
CA LEU A 344 -73.65 -26.83 19.70
C LEU A 344 -72.29 -27.28 20.29
N LEU A 345 -72.33 -27.96 21.43
CA LEU A 345 -71.16 -28.30 22.26
C LEU A 345 -70.07 -29.13 21.55
N ASP A 346 -70.44 -30.03 20.63
CA ASP A 346 -69.46 -30.86 19.89
C ASP A 346 -68.64 -30.07 18.86
N GLN A 347 -69.20 -28.98 18.33
CA GLN A 347 -68.50 -28.09 17.41
C GLN A 347 -67.65 -27.09 18.20
N PHE A 348 -68.21 -26.58 19.31
CA PHE A 348 -67.49 -25.72 20.25
C PHE A 348 -66.21 -26.37 20.80
N HIS A 349 -66.27 -27.62 21.28
CA HIS A 349 -65.09 -28.32 21.80
C HIS A 349 -64.02 -28.55 20.73
N ARG A 350 -64.43 -28.82 19.46
CA ARG A 350 -63.47 -28.94 18.36
C ARG A 350 -62.78 -27.61 18.07
N SER A 351 -63.52 -26.51 18.04
CA SER A 351 -62.96 -25.18 17.83
C SER A 351 -62.05 -24.72 18.98
N LEU A 352 -62.34 -25.09 20.24
CA LEU A 352 -61.43 -24.81 21.36
C LEU A 352 -60.08 -25.53 21.21
N VAL A 353 -60.08 -26.79 20.76
CA VAL A 353 -58.85 -27.55 20.50
C VAL A 353 -58.06 -26.94 19.33
N GLU A 354 -58.72 -26.52 18.26
CA GLU A 354 -58.08 -25.83 17.14
C GLU A 354 -57.44 -24.49 17.54
N LEU A 355 -58.06 -23.78 18.49
CA LEU A 355 -57.55 -22.53 19.06
C LEU A 355 -56.56 -22.76 20.22
N ASN A 356 -56.32 -24.01 20.60
CA ASN A 356 -55.43 -24.44 21.69
C ASN A 356 -55.78 -23.78 23.04
N MET A 357 -57.07 -23.74 23.37
CA MET A 357 -57.62 -23.19 24.62
C MET A 357 -58.26 -24.29 25.46
N ASP A 358 -58.00 -24.29 26.76
CA ASP A 358 -58.33 -25.43 27.63
C ASP A 358 -59.73 -25.32 28.28
N SER A 359 -60.33 -24.11 28.29
CA SER A 359 -61.65 -23.88 28.90
C SER A 359 -62.45 -22.75 28.26
N ALA A 360 -63.78 -22.79 28.42
CA ALA A 360 -64.68 -21.71 28.00
C ALA A 360 -64.42 -20.39 28.77
N GLU A 361 -63.95 -20.47 30.01
CA GLU A 361 -63.60 -19.31 30.85
C GLU A 361 -62.36 -18.59 30.33
N GLU A 362 -61.38 -19.36 29.84
CA GLU A 362 -60.19 -18.83 29.17
C GLU A 362 -60.57 -18.12 27.86
N LEU A 363 -61.48 -18.71 27.07
CA LEU A 363 -62.02 -18.09 25.86
C LEU A 363 -62.67 -16.73 26.15
N GLN A 364 -63.56 -16.68 27.15
CA GLN A 364 -64.23 -15.44 27.55
C GLN A 364 -63.25 -14.38 28.08
N SER A 365 -62.26 -14.77 28.88
CA SER A 365 -61.23 -13.83 29.36
C SER A 365 -60.39 -13.28 28.20
N TYR A 366 -60.09 -14.10 27.20
CA TYR A 366 -59.28 -13.69 26.07
C TYR A 366 -60.06 -12.75 25.13
N ILE A 367 -61.33 -13.06 24.86
CA ILE A 367 -62.26 -12.19 24.13
C ILE A 367 -62.33 -10.81 24.80
N LYS A 368 -62.52 -10.75 26.13
CA LYS A 368 -62.61 -9.48 26.86
C LYS A 368 -61.33 -8.65 26.80
N LYS A 369 -60.16 -9.30 26.87
CA LYS A 369 -58.85 -8.62 26.72
C LYS A 369 -58.64 -8.09 25.31
N LEU A 370 -58.99 -8.88 24.30
CA LEU A 370 -58.82 -8.53 22.90
C LEU A 370 -59.80 -7.42 22.47
N GLN A 371 -61.06 -7.46 22.94
CA GLN A 371 -62.04 -6.38 22.78
C GLN A 371 -61.51 -5.04 23.31
N LEU A 372 -60.94 -5.04 24.52
CA LEU A 372 -60.36 -3.83 25.11
C LEU A 372 -59.15 -3.33 24.30
N ALA A 373 -58.30 -4.24 23.82
CA ALA A 373 -57.13 -3.88 23.01
C ALA A 373 -57.51 -3.27 21.65
N VAL A 374 -58.51 -3.85 20.98
CA VAL A 374 -59.06 -3.34 19.71
C VAL A 374 -59.73 -1.98 19.92
N GLU A 375 -60.50 -1.81 20.99
CA GLU A 375 -61.15 -0.52 21.29
C GLU A 375 -60.12 0.59 21.59
N GLN A 376 -59.10 0.28 22.39
CA GLN A 376 -57.98 1.20 22.63
C GLN A 376 -57.18 1.50 21.35
N GLY A 377 -56.95 0.51 20.50
CA GLY A 377 -56.28 0.68 19.22
C GLY A 377 -57.08 1.57 18.26
N ARG A 378 -58.39 1.38 18.18
CA ARG A 378 -59.31 2.22 17.39
C ARG A 378 -59.34 3.65 17.91
N GLN A 379 -59.35 3.83 19.23
CA GLN A 379 -59.33 5.15 19.86
C GLN A 379 -58.01 5.90 19.57
N LYS A 380 -56.87 5.19 19.52
CA LYS A 380 -55.57 5.78 19.15
C LYS A 380 -55.49 6.19 17.67
N LEU A 381 -56.15 5.45 16.78
CA LEU A 381 -56.29 5.81 15.35
C LEU A 381 -57.17 7.05 15.16
N LEU A 382 -58.27 7.14 15.89
CA LEU A 382 -59.17 8.32 15.88
C LEU A 382 -58.50 9.58 16.43
N HIS A 383 -57.60 9.44 17.41
CA HIS A 383 -56.84 10.58 17.97
C HIS A 383 -55.57 10.92 17.16
N SER A 384 -55.10 10.05 16.26
CA SER A 384 -53.90 10.33 15.44
C SER A 384 -54.17 11.23 14.23
N ASP A 385 -55.43 11.34 13.78
CA ASP A 385 -55.82 12.19 12.65
C ASP A 385 -56.14 13.65 13.05
N GLY A 386 -56.03 13.99 14.33
CA GLY A 386 -56.52 15.27 14.82
C GLY A 386 -55.79 15.87 16.01
N VAL A 387 -54.47 15.77 16.12
CA VAL A 387 -53.66 16.72 16.90
C VAL A 387 -52.26 16.84 16.28
N GLU A 388 -52.01 17.94 15.55
CA GLU A 388 -50.67 18.48 15.44
C GLU A 388 -50.22 18.93 16.85
N GLY A 389 -49.13 18.33 17.33
CA GLY A 389 -48.38 18.84 18.48
C GLY A 389 -48.84 18.32 19.84
N LYS A 390 -48.20 17.23 20.27
CA LYS A 390 -47.53 17.19 21.58
C LYS A 390 -46.64 15.95 21.69
N THR A 391 -45.36 16.24 21.91
CA THR A 391 -44.28 15.32 22.23
C THR A 391 -44.57 14.66 23.58
N GLU A 392 -44.78 13.35 23.60
CA GLU A 392 -44.60 12.55 24.81
C GLU A 392 -43.46 11.57 24.56
N GLY A 393 -42.45 11.65 25.42
CA GLY A 393 -41.25 10.83 25.37
C GLY A 393 -41.59 9.36 25.62
N LEU A 394 -41.12 8.51 24.72
CA LEU A 394 -41.03 7.09 24.94
C LEU A 394 -39.56 6.71 24.80
N GLU A 395 -39.01 6.23 25.91
CA GLU A 395 -37.70 5.58 26.01
C GLU A 395 -37.58 4.51 24.92
N PHE A 396 -36.51 4.59 24.13
CA PHE A 396 -36.13 3.55 23.18
C PHE A 396 -34.91 2.83 23.75
N GLU A 397 -35.09 1.56 24.13
CA GLU A 397 -33.99 0.61 24.19
C GLU A 397 -33.42 0.42 22.78
N GLN A 398 -32.10 0.64 22.66
CA GLN A 398 -31.33 0.33 21.47
C GLN A 398 -31.02 -1.17 21.41
N PRO A 399 -31.07 -1.83 20.25
CA PRO A 399 -30.15 -2.91 19.98
C PRO A 399 -28.81 -2.30 19.52
N MET A 400 -27.72 -2.70 20.17
CA MET A 400 -26.35 -2.50 19.72
C MET A 400 -26.20 -2.93 18.26
N ASP A 401 -25.58 -2.10 17.43
CA ASP A 401 -24.66 -2.55 16.40
C ASP A 401 -23.50 -1.54 16.27
N GLU A 402 -22.29 -2.08 16.15
CA GLU A 402 -21.01 -1.42 16.30
C GLU A 402 -20.59 -0.65 15.03
N GLY A 403 -19.87 0.46 15.22
CA GLY A 403 -18.94 0.99 14.22
C GLY A 403 -19.38 2.27 13.50
N ASP A 404 -19.13 3.43 14.11
CA ASP A 404 -18.11 4.36 13.61
C ASP A 404 -17.99 5.55 14.57
N GLY A 405 -16.80 5.71 15.16
CA GLY A 405 -16.48 6.82 16.03
C GLY A 405 -15.98 8.00 15.23
N VAL A 406 -16.74 9.09 15.19
CA VAL A 406 -16.21 10.43 14.92
C VAL A 406 -16.71 11.36 16.02
N ALA A 407 -15.76 11.76 16.86
CA ALA A 407 -15.97 12.62 18.01
C ALA A 407 -16.49 14.01 17.61
N LEU A 408 -17.43 14.50 18.41
CA LEU A 408 -17.91 15.86 18.49
C LEU A 408 -16.75 16.83 18.79
N MET A 409 -16.64 17.91 18.03
CA MET A 409 -16.01 19.16 18.48
C MET A 409 -17.06 20.27 18.54
N ASP A 410 -16.96 21.03 19.62
CA ASP A 410 -17.90 21.99 20.20
C ASP A 410 -18.49 23.02 19.23
N SER A 411 -19.81 23.23 19.36
CA SER A 411 -20.55 24.34 18.78
C SER A 411 -20.95 25.33 19.87
N ASP A 412 -20.00 26.14 20.33
CA ASP A 412 -20.27 27.33 21.13
C ASP A 412 -19.46 28.50 20.57
N PHE A 413 -19.98 29.14 19.50
CA PHE A 413 -19.56 30.47 19.09
C PHE A 413 -20.78 31.31 18.69
N PHE A 414 -20.99 32.36 19.48
CA PHE A 414 -21.99 33.43 19.43
C PHE A 414 -22.58 33.75 18.05
N GLU A 415 -23.88 33.52 17.93
CA GLU A 415 -24.75 34.05 16.88
C GLU A 415 -25.34 35.38 17.38
N ASP A 416 -24.64 36.49 17.15
CA ASP A 416 -25.28 37.81 17.13
C ASP A 416 -24.46 38.84 16.35
N MET A 417 -25.14 39.63 15.52
CA MET A 417 -24.68 40.71 14.63
C MET A 417 -24.24 40.32 13.20
N LEU A 418 -25.20 40.14 12.29
CA LEU A 418 -24.99 40.36 10.85
C LEU A 418 -25.58 41.72 10.41
N PRO A 419 -24.79 42.63 9.78
CA PRO A 419 -25.30 43.85 9.19
C PRO A 419 -25.99 43.61 7.83
N GLN A 420 -26.85 44.56 7.48
CA GLN A 420 -27.77 44.58 6.34
C GLN A 420 -27.17 44.13 4.99
N LYS A 421 -27.98 43.34 4.26
CA LYS A 421 -27.71 42.85 2.89
C LYS A 421 -27.41 44.00 1.92
N SER A 422 -26.16 44.12 1.50
CA SER A 422 -25.79 44.77 0.24
C SER A 422 -25.88 43.76 -0.90
N ASN A 423 -26.45 44.17 -2.04
CA ASN A 423 -26.48 43.39 -3.28
C ASN A 423 -25.06 43.29 -3.88
N MET A 424 -24.21 42.46 -3.30
CA MET A 424 -22.99 41.98 -3.96
C MET A 424 -23.37 40.73 -4.78
N ALA A 425 -23.09 40.75 -6.08
CA ALA A 425 -23.26 39.58 -6.94
C ALA A 425 -22.53 38.39 -6.31
N GLN A 426 -23.27 37.34 -5.93
CA GLN A 426 -22.64 36.13 -5.42
C GLN A 426 -21.79 35.52 -6.54
N PRO A 427 -20.52 35.17 -6.28
CA PRO A 427 -19.71 34.47 -7.27
C PRO A 427 -20.43 33.18 -7.66
N SER A 428 -20.69 32.99 -8.96
CA SER A 428 -21.33 31.79 -9.47
C SER A 428 -20.46 30.58 -9.14
N PHE A 429 -20.99 29.64 -8.35
CA PHE A 429 -20.28 28.42 -8.01
C PHE A 429 -19.98 27.60 -9.27
N ASN A 430 -18.70 27.47 -9.63
CA ASN A 430 -18.28 26.65 -10.75
C ASN A 430 -17.87 25.25 -10.26
N MET A 431 -18.63 24.24 -10.70
CA MET A 431 -18.40 22.84 -10.33
C MET A 431 -17.02 22.33 -10.77
N ALA A 432 -16.58 22.71 -11.97
CA ALA A 432 -15.34 22.24 -12.53
C ALA A 432 -14.15 22.79 -11.72
N GLU A 433 -14.19 24.09 -11.40
CA GLU A 433 -13.20 24.76 -10.55
C GLU A 433 -13.16 24.17 -9.14
N TYR A 434 -14.31 23.82 -8.56
CA TYR A 434 -14.35 23.18 -7.24
C TYR A 434 -13.59 21.84 -7.21
N HIS A 435 -13.54 21.12 -8.34
CA HIS A 435 -12.84 19.83 -8.48
C HIS A 435 -11.42 19.97 -9.03
N GLN A 436 -10.82 21.16 -8.97
CA GLN A 436 -9.41 21.38 -9.31
C GLN A 436 -8.53 21.34 -8.07
N LEU A 437 -7.47 20.53 -8.12
CA LEU A 437 -6.40 20.53 -7.14
C LEU A 437 -5.30 21.47 -7.62
N PHE A 438 -4.94 22.45 -6.79
CA PHE A 438 -3.83 23.36 -7.07
C PHE A 438 -2.59 22.80 -6.40
N VAL A 439 -1.61 22.40 -7.21
CA VAL A 439 -0.40 21.72 -6.77
C VAL A 439 0.78 22.64 -7.07
N GLY A 440 1.34 23.23 -6.02
CA GLY A 440 2.43 24.20 -6.10
C GLY A 440 3.70 23.59 -5.53
N THR A 441 4.11 24.06 -4.33
CA THR A 441 5.34 23.63 -3.66
C THR A 441 5.34 22.13 -3.32
N GLU A 442 4.18 21.49 -3.25
CA GLU A 442 4.07 20.04 -3.05
C GLU A 442 4.84 19.24 -4.11
N ARG A 443 4.98 19.80 -5.33
CA ARG A 443 5.72 19.22 -6.47
C ARG A 443 7.22 19.08 -6.26
N LEU A 444 7.84 19.91 -5.42
CA LEU A 444 9.26 19.77 -5.04
C LEU A 444 9.44 19.23 -3.63
N ARG A 445 8.49 19.52 -2.74
CA ARG A 445 8.55 19.10 -1.33
C ARG A 445 8.45 17.59 -1.16
N CYS A 446 7.69 16.90 -2.01
CA CYS A 446 7.53 15.45 -1.91
C CYS A 446 8.77 14.68 -2.39
N PRO A 447 9.41 15.03 -3.53
CA PRO A 447 10.72 14.45 -3.88
C PRO A 447 11.85 14.81 -2.91
N GLU A 448 11.80 15.97 -2.23
CA GLU A 448 12.84 16.39 -1.28
C GLU A 448 13.02 15.42 -0.11
N ILE A 449 12.04 14.58 0.22
CA ILE A 449 12.16 13.58 1.30
C ILE A 449 13.30 12.58 1.06
N LEU A 450 13.74 12.37 -0.19
CA LEU A 450 14.91 11.55 -0.51
C LEU A 450 16.20 12.15 0.05
N PHE A 451 16.26 13.48 0.18
CA PHE A 451 17.38 14.23 0.71
C PHE A 451 17.17 14.66 2.16
N GLN A 452 15.92 14.93 2.55
CA GLN A 452 15.51 15.34 3.90
C GLN A 452 14.37 14.46 4.43
N PRO A 453 14.64 13.22 4.88
CA PRO A 453 13.62 12.32 5.44
C PRO A 453 12.85 12.88 6.64
N SER A 454 13.45 13.81 7.38
CA SER A 454 12.83 14.49 8.53
C SER A 454 11.53 15.22 8.19
N LEU A 455 11.31 15.58 6.91
CA LEU A 455 10.05 16.18 6.44
C LEU A 455 8.82 15.30 6.67
N ILE A 456 9.00 13.98 6.74
CA ILE A 456 7.95 13.01 7.05
C ILE A 456 8.08 12.40 8.45
N GLY A 457 9.00 12.95 9.27
CA GLY A 457 9.29 12.45 10.61
C GLY A 457 10.16 11.18 10.64
N GLU A 458 10.79 10.81 9.53
CA GLU A 458 11.75 9.70 9.51
C GLU A 458 13.11 10.18 10.05
N GLU A 459 13.64 9.50 11.05
CA GLU A 459 14.90 9.84 11.72
C GLU A 459 16.14 9.31 10.97
N GLN A 460 15.97 8.77 9.76
CA GLN A 460 17.06 8.28 8.94
C GLN A 460 17.77 9.41 8.18
N MET A 461 19.04 9.18 7.84
CA MET A 461 19.82 10.08 7.00
C MET A 461 19.25 10.16 5.58
N GLY A 462 19.41 11.32 4.94
CA GLY A 462 19.10 11.49 3.52
C GLY A 462 20.04 10.68 2.61
N LEU A 463 19.70 10.61 1.32
CA LEU A 463 20.49 9.87 0.33
C LEU A 463 21.95 10.35 0.25
N MET A 464 22.15 11.68 0.21
CA MET A 464 23.48 12.28 0.05
C MET A 464 24.31 12.25 1.34
N GLU A 465 23.67 12.46 2.49
CA GLU A 465 24.32 12.28 3.79
C GLU A 465 24.78 10.82 3.97
N THR A 466 23.93 9.86 3.57
CA THR A 466 24.26 8.43 3.61
C THR A 466 25.43 8.12 2.68
N LEU A 467 25.47 8.71 1.48
CA LEU A 467 26.61 8.59 0.57
C LEU A 467 27.90 9.13 1.20
N GLN A 468 27.85 10.29 1.85
CA GLN A 468 29.00 10.86 2.57
C GLN A 468 29.50 9.92 3.66
N TYR A 469 28.58 9.36 4.44
CA TYR A 469 28.90 8.37 5.46
C TYR A 469 29.58 7.11 4.89
N VAL A 470 29.10 6.63 3.74
CA VAL A 470 29.71 5.48 3.04
C VAL A 470 31.11 5.82 2.55
N LEU A 471 31.29 6.96 1.88
CA LEU A 471 32.58 7.38 1.34
C LEU A 471 33.63 7.57 2.45
N ALA A 472 33.23 8.06 3.63
CA ALA A 472 34.12 8.25 4.78
C ALA A 472 34.78 6.94 5.29
N ARG A 473 34.27 5.77 4.89
CA ARG A 473 34.83 4.45 5.27
C ARG A 473 35.96 3.98 4.35
N TYR A 474 36.21 4.68 3.25
CA TYR A 474 37.21 4.32 2.25
C TYR A 474 38.43 5.25 2.32
N THR A 475 39.58 4.77 1.85
CA THR A 475 40.77 5.62 1.70
C THR A 475 40.55 6.71 0.64
N PRO A 476 41.30 7.81 0.66
CA PRO A 476 41.17 8.88 -0.34
C PRO A 476 41.25 8.38 -1.80
N GLU A 477 42.12 7.41 -2.07
CA GLU A 477 42.30 6.81 -3.40
C GLU A 477 41.08 5.99 -3.82
N GLN A 478 40.53 5.20 -2.90
CA GLN A 478 39.31 4.43 -3.12
C GLN A 478 38.10 5.34 -3.31
N GLN A 479 38.00 6.42 -2.53
CA GLN A 479 36.95 7.42 -2.69
C GLN A 479 36.98 8.02 -4.10
N GLU A 480 38.15 8.45 -4.58
CA GLU A 480 38.32 9.00 -5.93
C GLU A 480 37.90 7.98 -7.01
N ALA A 481 38.31 6.71 -6.85
CA ALA A 481 37.92 5.64 -7.76
C ALA A 481 36.39 5.41 -7.77
N LEU A 482 35.74 5.40 -6.60
CA LEU A 482 34.29 5.21 -6.49
C LEU A 482 33.51 6.38 -7.10
N VAL A 483 33.91 7.63 -6.83
CA VAL A 483 33.18 8.81 -7.35
C VAL A 483 33.49 9.13 -8.81
N SER A 484 34.53 8.52 -9.39
CA SER A 484 34.79 8.56 -10.83
C SER A 484 33.65 7.93 -11.66
N ASN A 485 32.78 7.15 -11.03
CA ASN A 485 31.58 6.56 -11.61
C ASN A 485 30.44 6.48 -10.57
N VAL A 486 29.79 7.62 -10.29
CA VAL A 486 28.53 7.65 -9.55
C VAL A 486 27.40 7.32 -10.51
N PHE A 487 26.70 6.21 -10.28
CA PHE A 487 25.66 5.70 -11.17
C PHE A 487 24.28 5.80 -10.54
N LEU A 488 23.33 6.40 -11.25
CA LEU A 488 21.97 6.63 -10.77
C LEU A 488 20.98 5.71 -11.50
N THR A 489 20.17 4.96 -10.76
CA THR A 489 19.17 4.02 -11.32
C THR A 489 17.93 3.90 -10.44
N GLY A 490 16.85 3.33 -10.99
CA GLY A 490 15.58 3.16 -10.29
C GLY A 490 14.52 4.21 -10.66
N GLY A 491 13.26 3.88 -10.40
CA GLY A 491 12.11 4.66 -10.87
C GLY A 491 12.08 6.11 -10.37
N ASN A 492 12.49 6.34 -9.12
CA ASN A 492 12.44 7.68 -8.48
C ASN A 492 13.62 8.58 -8.87
N ILE A 493 14.64 8.05 -9.53
CA ILE A 493 15.75 8.87 -10.04
C ILE A 493 15.34 9.69 -11.28
N GLN A 494 14.19 9.36 -11.88
CA GLN A 494 13.68 10.02 -13.09
C GLN A 494 13.11 11.42 -12.85
N TYR A 495 12.99 11.88 -11.60
CA TYR A 495 12.55 13.25 -11.33
C TYR A 495 13.49 14.25 -12.02
N PRO A 496 12.97 15.23 -12.77
CA PRO A 496 13.79 16.27 -13.38
C PRO A 496 14.62 16.99 -12.31
N GLY A 497 15.89 17.29 -12.60
CA GLY A 497 16.81 17.95 -11.66
C GLY A 497 17.56 17.03 -10.70
N MET A 498 17.25 15.73 -10.67
CA MET A 498 17.88 14.76 -9.76
C MET A 498 19.41 14.68 -9.96
N LYS A 499 19.86 14.62 -11.22
CA LYS A 499 21.29 14.50 -11.55
C LYS A 499 22.03 15.76 -11.09
N GLU A 500 21.51 16.93 -11.43
CA GLU A 500 22.09 18.23 -11.13
C GLU A 500 22.13 18.47 -9.62
N ARG A 501 21.08 18.06 -8.89
CA ARG A 501 21.07 18.08 -7.42
C ARG A 501 22.20 17.23 -6.84
N ILE A 502 22.35 15.98 -7.30
CA ILE A 502 23.39 15.06 -6.82
C ILE A 502 24.80 15.59 -7.16
N GLU A 503 25.01 16.12 -8.36
CA GLU A 503 26.29 16.73 -8.76
C GLU A 503 26.66 17.91 -7.85
N ARG A 504 25.69 18.75 -7.51
CA ARG A 504 25.90 19.88 -6.61
C ARG A 504 26.22 19.45 -5.16
N GLU A 505 25.50 18.47 -4.64
CA GLU A 505 25.75 17.90 -3.31
C GLU A 505 27.12 17.22 -3.25
N LEU A 506 27.51 16.50 -4.31
CA LEU A 506 28.86 15.93 -4.46
C LEU A 506 29.94 17.02 -4.48
N LEU A 507 29.73 18.13 -5.20
CA LEU A 507 30.66 19.27 -5.19
C LEU A 507 30.86 19.84 -3.78
N ALA A 508 29.79 19.93 -2.99
CA ALA A 508 29.84 20.48 -1.65
C ALA A 508 30.55 19.55 -0.65
N MET A 509 30.37 18.23 -0.78
CA MET A 509 30.94 17.25 0.16
C MET A 509 32.37 16.83 -0.16
N ARG A 510 32.83 17.02 -1.42
CA ARG A 510 34.15 16.55 -1.87
C ARG A 510 35.25 17.61 -1.67
N PRO A 511 36.52 17.19 -1.48
CA PRO A 511 37.64 18.12 -1.39
C PRO A 511 37.75 19.01 -2.63
N PHE A 512 38.22 20.26 -2.44
CA PHE A 512 38.46 21.20 -3.52
C PHE A 512 39.35 20.58 -4.61
N GLN A 513 38.98 20.76 -5.89
CA GLN A 513 39.64 20.21 -7.08
C GLN A 513 39.58 18.69 -7.27
N SER A 514 38.84 17.93 -6.44
CA SER A 514 38.59 16.51 -6.74
C SER A 514 37.68 16.34 -7.97
N HIS A 515 37.80 15.18 -8.63
CA HIS A 515 37.02 14.86 -9.81
C HIS A 515 35.96 13.80 -9.48
N PHE A 516 34.78 13.96 -10.05
CA PHE A 516 33.73 12.94 -9.97
C PHE A 516 32.90 12.99 -11.25
N LYS A 517 32.16 11.91 -11.51
CA LYS A 517 31.28 11.82 -12.67
C LYS A 517 29.99 11.16 -12.28
N VAL A 518 28.88 11.89 -12.43
CA VAL A 518 27.54 11.37 -12.23
C VAL A 518 26.96 10.94 -13.56
N THR A 519 26.48 9.71 -13.61
CA THR A 519 25.83 9.14 -14.79
C THR A 519 24.50 8.55 -14.41
N MET A 520 23.47 8.88 -15.18
CA MET A 520 22.15 8.30 -15.04
C MET A 520 22.03 7.12 -16.01
N ALA A 521 21.34 6.07 -15.58
CA ALA A 521 20.97 4.95 -16.43
C ALA A 521 20.21 5.42 -17.68
N SER A 522 20.40 4.73 -18.80
CA SER A 522 19.73 5.05 -20.07
C SER A 522 18.19 4.97 -19.95
N ARG A 523 17.69 3.94 -19.25
CA ARG A 523 16.29 3.76 -18.89
C ARG A 523 16.22 3.32 -17.43
N PRO A 524 16.23 4.27 -16.46
CA PRO A 524 16.39 3.96 -15.03
C PRO A 524 15.38 2.94 -14.47
N ALA A 525 14.19 2.86 -15.04
CA ALA A 525 13.16 1.90 -14.62
C ALA A 525 13.28 0.51 -15.27
N LEU A 526 14.01 0.36 -16.38
CA LEU A 526 14.03 -0.88 -17.19
C LEU A 526 15.42 -1.51 -17.30
N ASP A 527 16.49 -0.75 -17.09
CA ASP A 527 17.87 -1.21 -17.31
C ASP A 527 18.27 -2.38 -16.39
N ALA A 528 17.59 -2.56 -15.25
CA ALA A 528 17.76 -3.75 -14.41
C ALA A 528 17.38 -5.04 -15.16
N TRP A 529 16.23 -5.05 -15.82
CA TRP A 529 15.77 -6.20 -16.61
C TRP A 529 16.69 -6.45 -17.82
N TYR A 530 17.08 -5.38 -18.54
CA TYR A 530 18.01 -5.49 -19.66
C TYR A 530 19.40 -5.97 -19.23
N GLY A 531 19.89 -5.53 -18.08
CA GLY A 531 21.16 -6.01 -17.54
C GLY A 531 21.11 -7.46 -17.11
N ALA A 532 20.01 -7.91 -16.51
CA ALA A 532 19.82 -9.32 -16.17
C ALA A 532 19.72 -10.20 -17.43
N ARG A 533 19.06 -9.70 -18.48
CA ARG A 533 19.01 -10.33 -19.81
C ARG A 533 20.38 -10.44 -20.46
N ASP A 534 21.15 -9.36 -20.48
CA ASP A 534 22.49 -9.35 -21.07
C ASP A 534 23.42 -10.29 -20.31
N TRP A 535 23.35 -10.27 -18.97
CA TRP A 535 24.10 -11.21 -18.14
C TRP A 535 23.75 -12.67 -18.46
N ALA A 536 22.46 -13.00 -18.61
CA ALA A 536 22.00 -14.34 -18.96
C ALA A 536 22.47 -14.81 -20.35
N LEU A 537 22.58 -13.88 -21.30
CA LEU A 537 23.09 -14.15 -22.65
C LEU A 537 24.60 -14.34 -22.68
N GLU A 538 25.33 -13.60 -21.85
CA GLU A 538 26.80 -13.72 -21.70
C GLU A 538 27.20 -14.96 -20.91
N HIS A 539 26.34 -15.42 -20.00
CA HIS A 539 26.58 -16.55 -19.10
C HIS A 539 25.49 -17.63 -19.30
N PRO A 540 25.46 -18.30 -20.46
CA PRO A 540 24.47 -19.35 -20.71
C PRO A 540 24.65 -20.50 -19.70
N PRO A 541 23.56 -21.11 -19.21
CA PRO A 541 23.65 -22.24 -18.30
C PRO A 541 24.34 -23.43 -18.99
N GLY A 542 25.39 -23.96 -18.37
CA GLY A 542 26.28 -24.98 -18.95
C GLY A 542 27.42 -25.38 -18.00
N GLU A 543 28.48 -26.00 -18.50
CA GLU A 543 29.54 -26.65 -17.69
C GLU A 543 30.34 -25.70 -16.77
N ALA A 544 30.35 -24.39 -17.04
CA ALA A 544 30.90 -23.36 -16.16
C ALA A 544 29.77 -22.61 -15.43
N LEU A 545 29.18 -23.24 -14.41
CA LEU A 545 27.99 -22.78 -13.65
C LEU A 545 28.22 -21.56 -12.74
N GLU A 546 29.13 -20.63 -13.07
CA GLU A 546 29.32 -19.45 -12.22
C GLU A 546 28.05 -18.59 -12.22
N GLY A 547 27.46 -18.40 -11.03
CA GLY A 547 26.22 -17.64 -10.84
C GLY A 547 24.91 -18.40 -11.07
N TRP A 548 24.95 -19.64 -11.57
CA TRP A 548 23.76 -20.50 -11.71
C TRP A 548 23.71 -21.54 -10.59
N ILE A 549 22.49 -21.85 -10.13
CA ILE A 549 22.19 -22.93 -9.19
C ILE A 549 21.37 -23.96 -9.96
N SER A 550 21.88 -25.17 -10.10
CA SER A 550 21.12 -26.28 -10.69
C SER A 550 20.19 -26.94 -9.67
N ARG A 551 19.22 -27.71 -10.14
CA ARG A 551 18.40 -28.56 -9.26
C ARG A 551 19.27 -29.51 -8.41
N GLN A 552 20.33 -30.07 -9.00
CA GLN A 552 21.27 -30.93 -8.28
C GLN A 552 22.02 -30.15 -7.19
N ASP A 553 22.46 -28.92 -7.47
CA ASP A 553 23.09 -28.06 -6.46
C ASP A 553 22.15 -27.79 -5.28
N TYR A 554 20.88 -27.52 -5.57
CA TYR A 554 19.85 -27.30 -4.55
C TYR A 554 19.61 -28.56 -3.70
N GLU A 555 19.48 -29.73 -4.33
CA GLU A 555 19.27 -31.01 -3.63
C GLU A 555 20.47 -31.40 -2.76
N GLU A 556 21.70 -31.10 -3.19
CA GLU A 556 22.92 -31.45 -2.46
C GLU A 556 23.33 -30.42 -1.40
N LYS A 557 23.18 -29.12 -1.70
CA LYS A 557 23.69 -28.00 -0.87
C LYS A 557 22.61 -27.29 -0.06
N GLY A 558 21.33 -27.59 -0.32
CA GLY A 558 20.18 -26.99 0.36
C GLY A 558 19.70 -25.67 -0.25
N GLY A 559 18.53 -25.21 0.19
CA GLY A 559 17.88 -24.00 -0.31
C GLY A 559 18.57 -22.69 0.10
N GLU A 560 19.46 -22.74 1.08
CA GLU A 560 20.30 -21.62 1.49
C GLU A 560 21.46 -21.33 0.52
N TYR A 561 21.83 -22.29 -0.32
CA TYR A 561 22.97 -22.16 -1.20
C TYR A 561 22.77 -21.03 -2.22
N LEU A 562 23.81 -20.22 -2.42
CA LEU A 562 23.84 -19.17 -3.43
C LEU A 562 25.12 -19.30 -4.25
N SER A 563 24.97 -19.40 -5.58
CA SER A 563 26.08 -19.27 -6.52
C SER A 563 26.35 -17.80 -6.76
N GLU A 564 27.52 -17.31 -6.36
CA GLU A 564 27.87 -15.90 -6.47
C GLU A 564 28.30 -15.51 -7.89
N HIS A 565 27.95 -14.28 -8.31
CA HIS A 565 28.43 -13.65 -9.54
C HIS A 565 28.44 -12.12 -9.38
N CYS A 566 28.94 -11.38 -10.38
CA CYS A 566 29.20 -9.94 -10.27
C CYS A 566 28.00 -9.09 -9.81
N ALA A 567 26.78 -9.53 -10.09
CA ALA A 567 25.52 -8.88 -9.71
C ALA A 567 24.76 -9.59 -8.58
N SER A 568 25.30 -10.66 -7.97
CA SER A 568 24.64 -11.35 -6.85
C SER A 568 24.89 -10.66 -5.51
N ASN A 569 24.08 -11.01 -4.51
CA ASN A 569 24.47 -10.81 -3.11
C ASN A 569 25.69 -11.70 -2.77
N ILE A 570 26.33 -11.40 -1.64
CA ILE A 570 27.40 -12.24 -1.08
C ILE A 570 26.76 -13.39 -0.29
N PHE A 571 27.24 -14.61 -0.52
CA PHE A 571 26.84 -15.79 0.24
C PHE A 571 27.51 -15.75 1.61
N ILE A 572 26.68 -15.70 2.66
CA ILE A 572 27.14 -15.75 4.05
C ILE A 572 26.58 -17.06 4.66
N PRO A 573 27.43 -18.08 4.86
CA PRO A 573 26.96 -19.34 5.44
C PRO A 573 26.50 -19.14 6.88
N MET A 574 25.27 -19.57 7.20
CA MET A 574 24.78 -19.57 8.58
C MET A 574 25.56 -20.60 9.40
N LYS A 575 26.29 -20.13 10.42
CA LYS A 575 26.84 -21.03 11.44
C LYS A 575 25.73 -21.40 12.42
N ILE A 576 24.98 -22.45 12.12
CA ILE A 576 24.08 -23.05 13.11
C ILE A 576 24.98 -23.68 14.17
N ALA A 577 25.07 -23.06 15.35
CA ALA A 577 25.73 -23.66 16.49
C ALA A 577 24.97 -24.96 16.81
N LYS A 578 25.62 -26.12 16.61
CA LYS A 578 25.05 -27.40 17.05
C LYS A 578 24.72 -27.27 18.53
N PRO A 579 23.47 -27.56 18.97
CA PRO A 579 23.17 -27.54 20.39
C PRO A 579 24.13 -28.51 21.09
N VAL A 580 24.88 -28.00 22.06
CA VAL A 580 25.74 -28.82 22.91
C VAL A 580 24.82 -29.85 23.58
N PRO A 581 25.06 -31.16 23.42
CA PRO A 581 24.23 -32.16 24.08
C PRO A 581 24.29 -31.90 25.59
N ALA A 582 23.11 -31.72 26.19
CA ALA A 582 23.00 -31.50 27.63
C ALA A 582 23.72 -32.62 28.36
N ARG A 583 24.75 -32.28 29.15
CA ARG A 583 25.38 -33.21 30.07
C ARG A 583 24.28 -33.81 30.96
N SER A 584 24.20 -35.13 30.98
CA SER A 584 23.35 -35.89 31.90
C SER A 584 23.56 -35.40 33.33
N ALA A 585 22.50 -34.90 33.96
CA ALA A 585 22.52 -34.48 35.35
C ALA A 585 22.83 -35.68 36.25
N GLU A 586 23.86 -35.56 37.10
CA GLU A 586 24.09 -36.47 38.21
C GLU A 586 22.99 -36.28 39.28
N PRO A 587 22.59 -37.33 40.01
CA PRO A 587 21.46 -37.26 40.93
C PRO A 587 21.82 -36.48 42.20
N SER A 588 20.97 -35.53 42.54
CA SER A 588 21.00 -34.72 43.75
C SER A 588 20.78 -35.55 45.02
N VAL A 589 21.71 -35.46 45.98
CA VAL A 589 21.50 -35.93 47.36
C VAL A 589 20.81 -34.83 48.17
N THR A 590 19.71 -35.20 48.80
CA THR A 590 18.81 -34.40 49.64
C THR A 590 19.46 -33.79 50.89
N ALA A 591 18.94 -32.62 51.24
CA ALA A 591 19.34 -31.71 52.31
C ALA A 591 19.13 -32.22 53.75
N GLN A 592 19.93 -31.70 54.68
CA GLN A 592 19.47 -31.37 56.04
C GLN A 592 19.94 -29.97 56.47
N THR A 593 18.99 -29.29 57.11
CA THR A 593 18.85 -27.92 57.61
C THR A 593 19.71 -27.55 58.82
N SER A 594 20.01 -26.25 59.03
CA SER A 594 19.36 -25.44 60.09
C SER A 594 19.93 -24.01 60.26
N THR A 595 18.99 -23.04 60.23
CA THR A 595 18.83 -21.83 61.09
C THR A 595 19.91 -20.73 61.11
N GLY A 596 19.60 -19.43 61.00
CA GLY A 596 18.31 -18.74 60.93
C GLY A 596 18.44 -17.19 61.02
N ALA A 597 17.27 -16.53 60.93
CA ALA A 597 16.91 -15.16 61.38
C ALA A 597 17.64 -13.95 60.72
N SER A 598 17.03 -12.80 60.41
CA SER A 598 15.66 -12.26 60.46
C SER A 598 15.63 -10.93 59.67
N ALA A 599 14.46 -10.59 59.12
CA ALA A 599 13.86 -9.26 58.87
C ALA A 599 14.71 -8.06 58.36
N ALA A 600 14.28 -7.45 57.24
CA ALA A 600 13.39 -6.27 57.27
C ALA A 600 13.09 -5.74 55.85
N ILE A 601 11.82 -5.37 55.66
CA ILE A 601 11.23 -4.71 54.48
C ILE A 601 11.29 -3.20 54.71
N THR A 602 11.76 -2.41 53.72
CA THR A 602 11.25 -1.04 53.51
C THR A 602 11.40 -0.63 52.04
N THR A 603 10.26 -0.43 51.38
CA THR A 603 10.04 0.30 50.13
C THR A 603 10.26 1.81 50.34
N VAL A 604 11.01 2.50 49.46
CA VAL A 604 10.74 3.90 49.11
C VAL A 604 11.16 4.20 47.67
N THR A 605 10.29 5.00 47.07
CA THR A 605 10.16 5.60 45.74
C THR A 605 11.29 6.52 45.25
N SER A 606 11.24 6.73 43.94
CA SER A 606 11.94 7.67 43.07
C SER A 606 11.91 9.15 43.49
N SER A 607 13.02 9.86 43.22
CA SER A 607 13.02 11.28 42.83
C SER A 607 14.27 11.61 42.00
N LEU A 608 14.05 12.43 40.98
CA LEU A 608 15.00 13.05 40.06
C LEU A 608 16.01 13.95 40.80
N ASP A 609 17.24 14.05 40.29
CA ASP A 609 17.80 15.36 39.89
C ASP A 609 19.10 15.25 39.09
N ALA A 610 19.31 16.28 38.27
CA ALA A 610 20.36 16.44 37.28
C ALA A 610 21.74 16.82 37.85
N SER A 611 22.82 16.47 37.15
CA SER A 611 23.93 17.42 36.90
C SER A 611 24.94 16.90 35.87
N SER A 612 25.42 17.86 35.11
CA SER A 612 26.47 17.88 34.09
C SER A 612 27.81 17.27 34.49
N ALA A 613 28.48 16.61 33.53
CA ALA A 613 29.93 16.75 33.33
C ALA A 613 30.36 16.22 31.96
N SER A 614 31.04 17.09 31.22
CA SER A 614 31.87 16.84 30.04
C SER A 614 32.95 15.78 30.29
N LEU A 615 33.15 14.84 29.36
CA LEU A 615 34.38 14.06 29.30
C LEU A 615 34.89 13.96 27.86
N SER A 616 36.07 14.54 27.69
CA SER A 616 36.96 14.51 26.55
C SER A 616 37.50 13.11 26.28
N ALA A 617 37.72 12.85 24.99
CA ALA A 617 38.40 11.68 24.45
C ALA A 617 39.86 11.61 24.91
N ASP A 618 40.33 10.38 25.17
CA ASP A 618 41.73 10.02 24.96
C ASP A 618 41.79 8.63 24.32
N VAL A 619 42.32 8.64 23.10
CA VAL A 619 42.60 7.47 22.25
C VAL A 619 44.02 7.02 22.56
N THR A 620 44.19 5.79 23.02
CA THR A 620 45.50 5.13 23.10
C THR A 620 45.67 4.19 21.92
N MET A 621 46.61 4.52 21.04
CA MET A 621 47.14 3.62 20.02
C MET A 621 47.81 2.41 20.67
N VAL A 622 47.57 1.22 20.11
CA VAL A 622 48.52 0.10 20.22
C VAL A 622 48.76 -0.44 18.82
N THR A 623 49.98 -0.18 18.35
CA THR A 623 50.63 -0.83 17.21
C THR A 623 51.05 -2.26 17.59
N SER A 624 50.71 -3.23 16.75
CA SER A 624 51.52 -4.39 16.32
C SER A 624 50.77 -5.13 15.23
#